data_AF-A0A3B9A2Q7-F1
#
_entry.id   AF-A0A3B9A2Q7-F1
#
_cell.length_a   1.000
_cell.length_b   1.000
_cell.length_c   1.000
_cell.angle_alpha   90.00
_cell.angle_beta   90.00
_cell.angle_gamma   90.00
#
_symmetry.space_group_name_H-M   'P 1'
#
loop_
_entity.id
_entity.type
_entity.pdbx_description
1 polymer ?
#
loop_
_entity_poly.entity_id
_entity_poly.type
_entity_poly.pdbx_seq_one_letter_code
_entity_poly.pdbx_strand_id
1 'polypeptide(L)'
;MCRTCGGRCCQGHPGLWVEPARLAALYFDGTLPSRERLAELLPPFGFFLKDLCGVAVPAPVADEKGCTFLTADGCRLPASHRPCQCLALTPSIDTLMEGEICCSLPPPFRSGNVMESWRHFWDEHSQ
;
A
#
# COMPACT_ATOMS: atom_id res chain seq x y z
N MET A 1 -9.75 10.35 -3.89
CA MET A 1 -8.30 10.50 -4.08
C MET A 1 -7.78 10.05 -5.44
N CYS A 2 -7.67 8.76 -5.82
CA CYS A 2 -7.17 8.44 -7.18
C CYS A 2 -8.03 9.13 -8.27
N ARG A 3 -9.35 9.30 -8.11
CA ARG A 3 -10.19 10.09 -9.04
C ARG A 3 -9.76 11.56 -9.15
N THR A 4 -9.29 12.14 -8.05
CA THR A 4 -8.84 13.53 -7.99
C THR A 4 -7.60 13.75 -8.87
N CYS A 5 -6.67 12.79 -8.90
CA CYS A 5 -5.45 12.87 -9.70
C CYS A 5 -5.46 11.98 -10.96
N GLY A 6 -6.60 11.38 -11.33
CA GLY A 6 -6.69 10.45 -12.46
C GLY A 6 -5.86 9.16 -12.32
N GLY A 7 -5.54 8.72 -11.10
CA GLY A 7 -4.77 7.49 -10.86
C GLY A 7 -3.25 7.67 -10.85
N ARG A 8 -2.78 8.89 -11.14
CA ARG A 8 -1.38 9.26 -11.17
C ARG A 8 -0.56 8.92 -9.91
N CYS A 9 -1.12 9.12 -8.71
CA CYS A 9 -0.44 8.72 -7.46
C CYS A 9 -0.37 7.18 -7.32
N CYS A 10 -1.35 6.48 -7.86
CA CYS A 10 -1.51 5.03 -7.84
C CYS A 10 -0.60 4.37 -8.92
N GLN A 11 -0.06 5.16 -9.87
CA GLN A 11 0.94 4.77 -10.86
C GLN A 11 2.37 4.89 -10.32
N GLY A 12 2.72 6.04 -9.74
CA GLY A 12 4.08 6.28 -9.22
C GLY A 12 4.34 5.64 -7.85
N HIS A 13 3.29 5.42 -7.04
CA HIS A 13 3.43 4.94 -5.67
C HIS A 13 2.27 4.02 -5.27
N PRO A 14 2.27 2.73 -5.67
CA PRO A 14 1.31 1.77 -5.13
C PRO A 14 1.47 1.74 -3.60
N GLY A 15 0.39 2.06 -2.89
CA GLY A 15 0.47 2.33 -1.46
C GLY A 15 0.78 1.09 -0.62
N LEU A 16 1.64 1.26 0.36
CA LEU A 16 2.03 0.24 1.31
C LEU A 16 1.02 0.07 2.45
N TRP A 17 0.90 -1.15 2.96
CA TRP A 17 0.23 -1.42 4.22
C TRP A 17 1.12 -0.95 5.36
N VAL A 18 0.67 0.04 6.13
CA VAL A 18 1.47 0.62 7.23
C VAL A 18 1.35 -0.21 8.50
N GLU A 19 0.18 -0.76 8.75
CA GLU A 19 -0.14 -1.46 9.99
C GLU A 19 -0.39 -2.96 9.69
N PRO A 20 0.47 -3.88 10.16
CA PRO A 20 0.28 -5.32 9.98
C PRO A 20 -1.05 -5.80 10.55
N ALA A 21 -1.43 -5.33 11.74
CA ALA A 21 -2.69 -5.69 12.40
C ALA A 21 -3.93 -5.34 11.56
N ARG A 22 -3.89 -4.22 10.82
CA ARG A 22 -4.99 -3.82 9.94
C ARG A 22 -5.11 -4.75 8.73
N LEU A 23 -3.98 -5.16 8.14
CA LEU A 23 -4.00 -6.16 7.08
C LEU A 23 -4.54 -7.50 7.61
N ALA A 24 -4.09 -7.92 8.79
CA ALA A 24 -4.55 -9.12 9.47
C ALA A 24 -6.07 -9.13 9.64
N ALA A 25 -6.62 -8.05 10.18
CA ALA A 25 -8.06 -7.91 10.45
C ALA A 25 -8.91 -7.92 9.17
N LEU A 26 -8.37 -7.45 8.05
CA LEU A 26 -9.10 -7.36 6.78
C LEU A 26 -9.04 -8.64 5.94
N TYR A 27 -7.94 -9.40 5.99
CA TYR A 27 -7.69 -10.49 5.06
C TYR A 27 -7.35 -11.83 5.71
N PHE A 28 -7.10 -11.88 7.03
CA PHE A 28 -6.58 -13.06 7.73
C PHE A 28 -7.17 -13.26 9.12
N ASP A 29 -8.45 -12.89 9.33
CA ASP A 29 -9.18 -13.09 10.59
C ASP A 29 -8.44 -12.56 11.84
N GLY A 30 -7.67 -11.49 11.67
CA GLY A 30 -6.94 -10.82 12.74
C GLY A 30 -5.54 -11.39 13.03
N THR A 31 -5.13 -12.50 12.40
CA THR A 31 -3.81 -13.11 12.61
C THR A 31 -3.06 -13.26 11.29
N LEU A 32 -1.89 -12.63 11.16
CA LEU A 32 -1.08 -12.82 9.96
C LEU A 32 -0.35 -14.17 10.00
N PRO A 33 -0.27 -14.87 8.86
CA PRO A 33 0.56 -16.05 8.72
C PRO A 33 2.05 -15.70 8.69
N SER A 34 2.92 -16.72 8.69
CA SER A 34 4.36 -16.52 8.51
C SER A 34 4.67 -15.77 7.21
N ARG A 35 5.85 -15.14 7.13
CA ARG A 35 6.26 -14.36 5.96
C ARG A 35 6.16 -15.15 4.66
N GLU A 36 6.65 -16.38 4.64
CA GLU A 36 6.63 -17.25 3.46
C GLU A 36 5.20 -17.60 3.07
N ARG A 37 4.35 -17.93 4.05
CA ARG A 37 2.95 -18.25 3.79
C ARG A 37 2.15 -17.02 3.36
N LEU A 38 2.48 -15.84 3.89
CA LEU A 38 1.88 -14.58 3.48
C LEU A 38 2.18 -14.28 2.00
N ALA A 39 3.41 -14.56 1.55
CA ALA A 39 3.79 -14.39 0.14
C ALA A 39 2.92 -15.22 -0.82
N GLU A 40 2.51 -16.42 -0.41
CA GLU A 40 1.65 -17.32 -1.19
C GLU A 40 0.18 -16.90 -1.17
N LEU A 41 -0.27 -16.29 -0.07
CA LEU A 41 -1.69 -15.95 0.15
C LEU A 41 -2.10 -14.56 -0.35
N LEU A 42 -1.15 -13.64 -0.53
CA LEU A 42 -1.42 -12.28 -1.02
C LEU A 42 -1.85 -12.18 -2.51
N PRO A 43 -1.32 -12.98 -3.45
CA PRO A 43 -1.62 -12.82 -4.88
C PRO A 43 -3.10 -12.92 -5.25
N PRO A 44 -3.91 -13.85 -4.70
CA PRO A 44 -5.36 -13.88 -4.94
C PRO A 44 -6.08 -12.58 -4.56
N PHE A 45 -5.54 -11.83 -3.59
CA PHE A 45 -6.07 -10.53 -3.18
C PHE A 45 -5.55 -9.37 -4.03
N GLY A 46 -4.65 -9.60 -4.99
CA GLY A 46 -4.01 -8.58 -5.81
C GLY A 46 -2.86 -7.84 -5.11
N PHE A 47 -2.28 -8.46 -4.08
CA PHE A 47 -1.14 -7.93 -3.33
C PHE A 47 0.10 -8.82 -3.52
N PHE A 48 1.26 -8.30 -3.16
CA PHE A 48 2.51 -9.03 -3.07
C PHE A 48 3.37 -8.51 -1.91
N LEU A 49 4.38 -9.27 -1.49
CA LEU A 49 5.40 -8.78 -0.57
C LEU A 49 6.47 -8.00 -1.34
N LYS A 50 6.49 -6.69 -1.15
CA LYS A 50 7.54 -5.82 -1.66
C LYS A 50 8.72 -5.81 -0.68
N ASP A 51 9.93 -6.02 -1.19
CA ASP A 51 11.14 -5.79 -0.40
C ASP A 51 11.40 -4.29 -0.27
N LEU A 52 11.49 -3.83 0.97
CA LEU A 52 11.91 -2.48 1.33
C LEU A 52 13.14 -2.58 2.23
N CYS A 53 14.32 -2.57 1.62
CA CYS A 53 15.60 -2.67 2.31
C CYS A 53 15.68 -3.94 3.20
N GLY A 54 15.27 -5.09 2.67
CA GLY A 54 15.26 -6.37 3.40
C GLY A 54 14.02 -6.59 4.28
N VAL A 55 13.08 -5.65 4.34
CA VAL A 55 11.82 -5.80 5.06
C VAL A 55 10.69 -6.08 4.07
N ALA A 56 10.04 -7.23 4.23
CA ALA A 56 8.88 -7.61 3.42
C ALA A 56 7.64 -6.83 3.84
N VAL A 57 7.10 -6.01 2.93
CA VAL A 57 5.93 -5.18 3.18
C VAL A 57 4.86 -5.47 2.11
N PRO A 58 3.63 -5.83 2.51
CA PRO A 58 2.52 -5.99 1.59
C PRO A 58 2.21 -4.70 0.80
N ALA A 59 2.07 -4.85 -0.51
CA ALA A 59 1.75 -3.78 -1.44
C ALA A 59 0.83 -4.27 -2.58
N PRO A 60 -0.02 -3.41 -3.16
CA PRO A 60 -0.72 -3.70 -4.40
C PRO A 60 0.22 -4.07 -5.52
N VAL A 61 -0.11 -5.10 -6.28
CA VAL A 61 0.58 -5.36 -7.55
C VAL A 61 0.39 -4.15 -8.45
N ALA A 62 1.47 -3.73 -9.10
CA ALA A 62 1.48 -2.64 -10.07
C ALA A 62 2.32 -3.05 -11.29
N ASP A 63 1.91 -2.58 -12.45
CA ASP A 63 2.64 -2.71 -13.72
C ASP A 63 3.00 -1.32 -14.27
N GLU A 64 3.45 -1.25 -15.52
CA GLU A 64 3.80 -0.01 -16.22
C GLU A 64 2.62 0.98 -16.32
N LYS A 65 1.37 0.49 -16.23
CA LYS A 65 0.14 1.29 -16.25
C LYS A 65 -0.31 1.70 -14.86
N GLY A 66 0.34 1.16 -13.81
CA GLY A 66 0.14 1.48 -12.41
C GLY A 66 -0.48 0.36 -11.59
N CYS A 67 -1.00 0.72 -10.42
CA CYS A 67 -1.67 -0.22 -9.52
C CYS A 67 -2.80 -0.99 -10.21
N THR A 68 -2.83 -2.32 -10.05
CA THR A 68 -3.82 -3.24 -10.62
C THR A 68 -5.27 -2.99 -10.16
N PHE A 69 -5.47 -2.20 -9.10
CA PHE A 69 -6.80 -1.80 -8.65
C PHE A 69 -7.28 -0.49 -9.26
N LEU A 70 -6.48 0.19 -10.09
CA LEU A 70 -6.88 1.39 -10.79
C LEU A 70 -7.78 1.04 -11.98
N THR A 71 -8.92 1.73 -12.08
CA THR A 71 -9.87 1.65 -13.19
C THR A 71 -10.18 3.05 -13.71
N ALA A 72 -10.94 3.16 -14.81
CA ALA A 72 -11.40 4.46 -15.33
C ALA A 72 -12.19 5.26 -14.27
N ASP A 73 -12.94 4.58 -13.41
CA ASP A 73 -13.71 5.18 -12.31
C ASP A 73 -12.89 5.31 -11.01
N GLY A 74 -11.57 5.23 -11.07
CA GLY A 74 -10.67 5.27 -9.93
C GLY A 74 -10.41 3.90 -9.31
N CYS A 75 -10.08 3.87 -8.02
CA CYS A 75 -9.68 2.61 -7.37
C CYS A 75 -10.88 1.70 -7.10
N ARG A 76 -10.84 0.46 -7.60
CA ARG A 76 -11.88 -0.57 -7.40
C ARG A 76 -11.97 -1.09 -5.97
N LEU A 77 -10.92 -0.96 -5.16
CA LEU A 77 -10.98 -1.33 -3.75
C LEU A 77 -11.88 -0.33 -3.00
N PRO A 78 -12.80 -0.80 -2.14
CA PRO A 78 -13.51 0.08 -1.21
C PRO A 78 -12.52 0.73 -0.24
N ALA A 79 -12.83 1.93 0.26
CA ALA A 79 -11.91 2.71 1.09
C ALA A 79 -11.40 1.92 2.31
N SER A 80 -12.25 1.13 2.95
CA SER A 80 -11.90 0.27 4.09
C SER A 80 -10.82 -0.78 3.78
N HIS A 81 -10.72 -1.21 2.52
CA HIS A 81 -9.80 -2.28 2.08
C HIS A 81 -8.53 -1.74 1.42
N ARG A 82 -8.36 -0.41 1.35
CA ARG A 82 -7.17 0.22 0.77
C ARG A 82 -6.01 0.24 1.76
N PRO A 83 -4.76 0.07 1.29
CA PRO A 83 -3.56 0.29 2.11
C PRO A 83 -3.57 1.67 2.79
N CYS A 84 -2.99 1.80 3.98
CA CYS A 84 -3.09 3.05 4.75
C CYS A 84 -2.44 4.23 3.99
N GLN A 85 -1.34 4.01 3.26
CA GLN A 85 -0.77 5.06 2.40
C GLN A 85 -1.76 5.55 1.32
N CYS A 86 -2.54 4.66 0.72
CA CYS A 86 -3.56 5.04 -0.27
C CYS A 86 -4.67 5.93 0.32
N LEU A 87 -4.87 5.90 1.64
CA LEU A 87 -5.85 6.72 2.35
C LEU A 87 -5.24 8.02 2.87
N ALA A 88 -3.94 8.02 3.19
CA ALA A 88 -3.23 9.14 3.78
C ALA A 88 -2.54 10.06 2.77
N LEU A 89 -2.36 9.62 1.52
CA LEU A 89 -1.85 10.47 0.44
C LEU A 89 -2.67 11.76 0.38
N THR A 90 -2.04 12.86 -0.02
CA THR A 90 -2.75 14.12 -0.31
C THR A 90 -2.19 14.68 -1.61
N PRO A 91 -2.97 14.71 -2.70
CA PRO A 91 -2.51 15.28 -3.96
C PRO A 91 -2.45 16.80 -3.87
N SER A 92 -1.36 17.39 -4.35
CA SER A 92 -1.30 18.83 -4.60
C SER A 92 -2.03 19.16 -5.91
N ILE A 93 -3.12 19.96 -5.80
CA ILE A 93 -3.93 20.37 -6.95
C ILE A 93 -3.12 21.27 -7.89
N ASP A 94 -2.27 22.14 -7.34
CA ASP A 94 -1.48 23.08 -8.15
C ASP A 94 -0.55 22.31 -9.10
N THR A 95 0.20 21.35 -8.57
CA THR A 95 1.10 20.52 -9.40
C THR A 95 0.33 19.63 -10.37
N LEU A 96 -0.89 19.20 -10.01
CA LEU A 96 -1.74 18.41 -10.90
C LEU A 96 -2.10 19.18 -12.16
N MET A 97 -2.42 20.46 -12.03
CA MET A 97 -2.75 21.37 -13.13
C MET A 97 -1.54 21.63 -14.05
N GLU A 98 -0.34 21.60 -13.50
CA GLU A 98 0.93 21.73 -14.23
C GLU A 98 1.35 20.42 -14.94
N GLY A 99 0.59 19.33 -14.78
CA GLY A 99 0.90 18.02 -15.36
C GLY A 99 1.75 17.13 -14.47
N GLU A 100 2.23 17.64 -13.34
CA GLU A 100 3.00 16.90 -12.34
C GLU A 100 2.11 16.34 -11.23
N ILE A 101 2.69 15.50 -10.36
CA ILE A 101 1.96 14.89 -9.24
C ILE A 101 2.83 14.92 -8.00
N CYS A 102 2.77 16.02 -7.27
CA CYS A 102 3.40 16.09 -5.96
C CYS A 102 2.38 15.65 -4.91
N CYS A 103 2.30 14.34 -4.67
CA CYS A 103 1.56 13.83 -3.52
C CYS A 103 2.43 13.89 -2.27
N SER A 104 1.83 14.35 -1.17
CA SER A 104 2.46 14.29 0.14
C SER A 104 1.89 13.13 0.96
N LEU A 105 2.75 12.57 1.83
CA LEU A 105 2.37 11.61 2.85
C LEU A 105 2.69 12.21 4.22
N PRO A 106 1.75 12.17 5.19
CA PRO A 106 2.05 12.49 6.56
C PRO A 106 3.15 11.56 7.10
N PRO A 107 3.99 12.02 8.05
CA PRO A 107 5.15 11.27 8.51
C PRO A 107 4.89 9.78 8.81
N PRO A 108 3.84 9.38 9.57
CA PRO A 108 3.61 7.97 9.92
C PRO A 108 3.44 7.04 8.71
N PHE A 109 3.04 7.57 7.57
CA PHE A 109 2.78 6.80 6.36
C PHE A 109 3.96 6.81 5.38
N ARG A 110 5.06 7.49 5.69
CA ARG A 110 6.28 7.46 4.86
C ARG A 110 6.96 6.10 4.95
N SER A 111 7.59 5.67 3.86
CA SER A 111 8.16 4.31 3.73
C SER A 111 9.10 3.90 4.86
N GLY A 112 9.83 4.82 5.48
CA GLY A 112 10.68 4.53 6.65
C GLY A 112 9.90 4.04 7.86
N ASN A 113 8.79 4.71 8.22
CA ASN A 113 7.94 4.30 9.33
C ASN A 113 7.17 3.02 9.01
N VAL A 114 6.77 2.83 7.75
CA VAL A 114 6.18 1.57 7.29
C VAL A 114 7.15 0.41 7.49
N MET A 115 8.39 0.59 7.05
CA MET A 115 9.45 -0.41 7.19
C MET A 115 9.71 -0.75 8.66
N GLU A 116 9.77 0.26 9.53
CA GLU A 116 9.95 0.06 10.97
C GLU A 116 8.79 -0.75 11.58
N SER A 117 7.55 -0.42 11.26
CA SER A 117 6.38 -1.17 11.74
C SER A 117 6.41 -2.64 11.33
N TRP A 118 6.74 -2.93 10.07
CA TRP A 118 6.84 -4.32 9.60
C TRP A 118 8.06 -5.05 10.15
N ARG A 119 9.19 -4.36 10.33
CA ARG A 119 10.38 -4.96 10.95
C ARG A 119 10.06 -5.44 12.36
N HIS A 120 9.48 -4.58 13.19
CA HIS A 120 9.06 -4.94 14.55
C HIS A 120 8.11 -6.15 14.54
N PHE A 121 7.11 -6.14 13.66
CA PHE A 121 6.19 -7.26 13.53
C PHE A 121 6.89 -8.57 13.20
N TRP A 122 7.80 -8.56 12.21
CA TRP A 122 8.55 -9.76 11.83
C TRP A 122 9.48 -10.23 12.94
N ASP A 123 10.19 -9.33 13.61
CA ASP A 123 11.11 -9.68 14.70
C ASP A 123 10.36 -10.38 15.86
N GLU A 124 9.16 -9.92 16.19
CA GLU A 124 8.29 -10.53 17.21
C GLU A 124 7.72 -11.89 16.80
N HIS A 125 7.52 -12.13 15.50
CA HIS A 125 6.90 -13.35 14.95
C HIS A 125 7.92 -14.32 14.29
N SER A 126 9.22 -14.06 14.48
CA SER A 126 10.32 -14.93 14.02
C SER A 126 10.78 -15.93 15.09
N GLN A 127 10.08 -16.02 16.23
CA GLN A 127 10.30 -16.98 17.32
C GLN A 127 9.29 -18.13 17.26
#